data_AF-A0A9R1NGW1-F1
#
_entry.id   AF-A0A9R1NGW1-F1
#
_cell.length_a   1.000
_cell.length_b   1.000
_cell.length_c   1.000
_cell.angle_alpha   90.00
_cell.angle_beta   90.00
_cell.angle_gamma   90.00
#
_symmetry.space_group_name_H-M   'P 1'
#
loop_
_entity.id
_entity.type
_entity.pdbx_description
1 polymer ?
#
loop_
_entity_poly.entity_id
_entity_poly.type
_entity_poly.pdbx_seq_one_letter_code
_entity_poly.pdbx_strand_id
1 'polypeptide(L)'
;MAAAYDRTADLRALDATCSGVRGLVASGVTRLPRIFRVPDDVHQPQPPPPQAPSHSQEPPSSSAATVPVIDLNGDDRDDVVAAVRRAAAEWGFFQVTGHGVPEAAMAKATDAVRGFHEADGGEGSDKARLYSREPARAVKYHCNFDLYQSPVANWRDTLYLRMAPDPPDAGDLPDSCRDALFEYAKQVKNLGSTLFELLSEALGLKPSYLTDIECNQGQIILCHYYPPCPQPELAIGTSRHSDSGFLTILLQDEIGGLQILHEDRWVDVTPTPGAFIVNIGDLLQECGA
;
A
#
# COMPACT_ATOMS: atom_id res chain seq x y z
N MET A 1 11.76 37.11 -19.38
CA MET A 1 12.25 35.76 -19.06
C MET A 1 11.38 35.20 -17.95
N ALA A 2 10.72 34.06 -18.17
CA ALA A 2 10.07 33.38 -17.06
C ALA A 2 11.15 32.94 -16.07
N ALA A 3 10.93 33.14 -14.77
CA ALA A 3 11.85 32.65 -13.74
C ALA A 3 12.04 31.14 -13.91
N ALA A 4 13.29 30.67 -13.78
CA ALA A 4 13.59 29.25 -13.80
C ALA A 4 12.77 28.54 -12.70
N TYR A 5 12.26 27.35 -13.00
CA TYR A 5 11.46 26.59 -12.06
C TYR A 5 12.31 26.13 -10.87
N ASP A 6 11.98 26.60 -9.67
CA ASP A 6 12.62 26.16 -8.43
C ASP A 6 11.77 25.08 -7.74
N ARG A 7 12.03 23.82 -8.10
CA ARG A 7 11.37 22.65 -7.49
C ARG A 7 11.59 22.58 -5.98
N THR A 8 12.78 22.94 -5.51
CA THR A 8 13.13 22.86 -4.08
C THR A 8 12.33 23.85 -3.25
N ALA A 9 12.07 25.05 -3.78
CA ALA A 9 11.18 26.01 -3.13
C ALA A 9 9.74 25.48 -3.00
N ASP A 10 9.20 24.87 -4.06
CA ASP A 10 7.85 24.26 -4.02
C ASP A 10 7.76 23.14 -2.97
N LEU A 11 8.76 22.25 -2.92
CA LEU A 11 8.80 21.16 -1.94
C LEU A 11 8.81 21.71 -0.51
N ARG A 12 9.67 22.70 -0.23
CA ARG A 12 9.75 23.35 1.09
C ARG A 12 8.45 24.06 1.46
N ALA A 13 7.79 24.68 0.49
CA ALA A 13 6.51 25.35 0.71
C ALA A 13 5.40 24.35 1.09
N LEU A 14 5.33 23.21 0.41
CA LEU A 14 4.43 22.11 0.79
C LEU A 14 4.75 21.61 2.21
N ASP A 15 6.02 21.40 2.50
CA ASP A 15 6.49 20.85 3.77
C ASP A 15 6.13 21.74 4.96
N ALA A 16 6.33 23.06 4.78
CA ALA A 16 6.05 24.06 5.80
C ALA A 16 4.57 24.13 6.21
N THR A 17 3.65 23.57 5.41
CA THR A 17 2.23 23.53 5.76
C THR A 17 1.92 22.53 6.87
N CYS A 18 2.76 21.50 7.04
CA CYS A 18 2.50 20.32 7.87
C CYS A 18 1.12 19.67 7.63
N SER A 19 0.48 19.94 6.48
CA SER A 19 -0.91 19.60 6.20
C SER A 19 -1.04 18.60 5.05
N GLY A 20 0.03 18.38 4.29
CA GLY A 20 0.08 17.41 3.21
C GLY A 20 -0.78 17.79 2.00
N VAL A 21 -1.03 16.81 1.14
CA VAL A 21 -1.83 16.94 -0.09
C VAL A 21 -3.27 17.28 0.24
N ARG A 22 -3.84 16.74 1.31
CA ARG A 22 -5.19 17.09 1.79
C ARG A 22 -5.30 18.58 2.09
N GLY A 23 -4.26 19.19 2.66
CA GLY A 23 -4.19 20.63 2.91
C GLY A 23 -4.23 21.46 1.62
N LEU A 24 -3.59 20.98 0.55
CA LEU A 24 -3.68 21.61 -0.78
C LEU A 24 -5.09 21.51 -1.35
N VAL A 25 -5.77 20.37 -1.17
CA VAL A 25 -7.17 20.23 -1.58
C VAL A 25 -8.07 21.15 -0.77
N ALA A 26 -7.86 21.26 0.54
CA ALA A 26 -8.62 22.16 1.42
C ALA A 26 -8.47 23.64 1.03
N SER A 27 -7.31 24.05 0.50
CA SER A 27 -7.08 25.42 0.03
C SER A 27 -7.68 25.73 -1.35
N GLY A 28 -8.38 24.77 -1.97
CA GLY A 28 -9.09 24.96 -3.22
C GLY A 28 -8.19 24.87 -4.46
N VAL A 29 -7.14 24.04 -4.42
CA VAL A 29 -6.26 23.84 -5.58
C VAL A 29 -7.05 23.35 -6.80
N THR A 30 -6.95 24.09 -7.91
CA THR A 30 -7.63 23.78 -9.18
C THR A 30 -6.71 23.25 -10.26
N ARG A 31 -5.39 23.29 -10.03
CA ARG A 31 -4.36 22.80 -10.96
C ARG A 31 -3.29 22.05 -10.20
N LEU A 32 -2.84 20.93 -10.78
CA LEU A 32 -1.81 20.10 -10.16
C LEU A 32 -0.47 20.86 -10.11
N PRO A 33 0.11 21.09 -8.90
CA PRO A 33 1.43 21.69 -8.77
C PRO A 33 2.50 20.85 -9.48
N ARG A 34 3.55 21.52 -10.00
CA ARG A 34 4.57 20.87 -10.85
C ARG A 34 5.31 19.73 -10.15
N ILE A 35 5.48 19.80 -8.83
CA ILE A 35 6.12 18.73 -8.04
C ILE A 35 5.38 17.39 -8.09
N PHE A 36 4.08 17.38 -8.39
CA PHE A 36 3.25 16.17 -8.48
C PHE A 36 3.03 15.69 -9.91
N ARG A 37 3.49 16.44 -10.92
CA ARG A 37 3.29 16.09 -12.32
C ARG A 37 4.24 14.96 -12.69
N VAL A 38 3.69 13.83 -13.08
CA VAL A 38 4.45 12.71 -13.64
C VAL A 38 4.94 13.13 -15.04
N PRO A 39 6.25 13.04 -15.33
CA PRO A 39 6.79 13.27 -16.67
C PRO A 39 6.22 12.29 -17.71
N ASP A 40 6.02 12.76 -18.95
CA ASP A 40 5.42 11.97 -20.04
C ASP A 40 6.19 10.67 -20.38
N ASP A 41 7.49 10.60 -20.06
CA ASP A 41 8.35 9.42 -20.22
C ASP A 41 8.18 8.38 -19.11
N VAL A 42 7.63 8.75 -17.96
CA VAL A 42 7.30 7.85 -16.84
C VAL A 42 5.91 7.22 -17.01
N HIS A 43 5.04 7.82 -17.82
CA HIS A 43 3.72 7.29 -18.20
C HIS A 43 3.77 6.10 -19.18
N GLN A 44 4.95 5.76 -19.73
CA GLN A 44 5.04 4.65 -20.69
C GLN A 44 5.15 3.30 -19.98
N PRO A 45 4.18 2.38 -20.10
CA PRO A 45 4.54 0.97 -20.08
C PRO A 45 5.64 0.76 -21.12
N GLN A 46 6.72 0.08 -20.75
CA GLN A 46 7.78 -0.23 -21.72
C GLN A 46 7.15 -0.85 -22.97
N PRO A 47 7.57 -0.43 -24.18
CA PRO A 47 7.10 -1.10 -25.39
C PRO A 47 7.46 -2.59 -25.28
N PRO A 48 6.55 -3.51 -25.65
CA PRO A 48 6.86 -4.93 -25.62
C PRO A 48 8.11 -5.18 -26.47
N PRO A 49 8.96 -6.16 -26.09
CA PRO A 49 10.13 -6.51 -26.89
C PRO A 49 9.71 -6.79 -28.34
N PRO A 50 10.54 -6.43 -29.33
CA PRO A 50 10.18 -6.58 -30.74
C PRO A 50 9.78 -8.04 -31.03
N GLN A 51 8.51 -8.23 -31.40
CA GLN A 51 7.96 -9.55 -31.70
C GLN A 51 8.75 -10.19 -32.85
N ALA A 52 9.21 -11.42 -32.62
CA ALA A 52 9.68 -12.29 -33.68
C ALA A 52 8.53 -12.55 -34.69
N PRO A 53 8.83 -12.72 -35.99
CA PRO A 53 7.82 -12.68 -37.04
C PRO A 53 6.76 -13.77 -36.86
N SER A 54 5.52 -13.34 -37.07
CA SER A 54 4.25 -14.04 -36.92
C SER A 54 4.22 -15.46 -37.51
N HIS A 55 3.82 -16.42 -36.67
CA HIS A 55 3.04 -17.56 -37.11
C HIS A 55 1.65 -17.47 -36.50
N SER A 56 0.66 -17.49 -37.37
CA SER A 56 -0.78 -17.49 -37.12
C SER A 56 -1.18 -18.34 -35.93
N GLN A 57 -1.65 -17.68 -34.87
CA GLN A 57 -2.46 -18.28 -33.82
C GLN A 57 -3.69 -17.40 -33.60
N GLU A 58 -4.84 -18.06 -33.52
CA GLU A 58 -6.15 -17.47 -33.22
C GLU A 58 -6.08 -16.53 -32.01
N PRO A 59 -6.94 -15.50 -31.91
CA PRO A 59 -6.96 -14.63 -30.75
C PRO A 59 -7.20 -15.51 -29.51
N PRO A 60 -6.32 -15.49 -28.49
CA PRO A 60 -6.62 -16.19 -27.26
C PRO A 60 -7.90 -15.57 -26.70
N SER A 61 -8.86 -16.43 -26.33
CA SER A 61 -10.01 -16.03 -25.55
C SER A 61 -9.52 -15.40 -24.25
N SER A 62 -9.32 -14.09 -24.23
CA SER A 62 -8.85 -13.38 -23.05
C SER A 62 -10.00 -13.31 -22.06
N SER A 63 -10.16 -14.32 -21.22
CA SER A 63 -10.60 -14.02 -19.86
C SER A 63 -9.61 -12.98 -19.35
N ALA A 64 -10.09 -11.77 -19.06
CA ALA A 64 -9.24 -10.75 -18.44
C ALA A 64 -8.57 -11.39 -17.24
N ALA A 65 -7.23 -11.38 -17.20
CA ALA A 65 -6.50 -12.02 -16.12
C ALA A 65 -6.87 -11.30 -14.81
N THR A 66 -7.46 -12.01 -13.86
CA THR A 66 -7.90 -11.45 -12.58
C THR A 66 -7.04 -11.96 -11.45
N VAL A 67 -6.70 -11.08 -10.51
CA VAL A 67 -6.00 -11.46 -9.28
C VAL A 67 -6.77 -12.57 -8.56
N PRO A 68 -6.12 -13.71 -8.23
CA PRO A 68 -6.78 -14.83 -7.56
C PRO A 68 -7.44 -14.43 -6.24
N VAL A 69 -8.60 -15.01 -5.93
CA VAL A 69 -9.29 -14.87 -4.64
C VAL A 69 -9.26 -16.21 -3.92
N ILE A 70 -8.82 -16.23 -2.66
CA ILE A 70 -8.62 -17.43 -1.85
C ILE A 70 -9.42 -17.33 -0.56
N ASP A 71 -10.32 -18.28 -0.33
CA ASP A 71 -11.03 -18.39 0.95
C ASP A 71 -10.17 -19.13 1.98
N LEU A 72 -9.74 -18.43 3.03
CA LEU A 72 -8.93 -19.02 4.10
C LEU A 72 -9.74 -19.92 5.05
N ASN A 73 -11.07 -19.86 4.99
CA ASN A 73 -11.95 -20.75 5.74
C ASN A 73 -12.42 -21.96 4.91
N GLY A 74 -11.71 -22.27 3.81
CA GLY A 74 -11.99 -23.45 3.00
C GLY A 74 -11.90 -24.76 3.81
N ASP A 75 -12.71 -25.75 3.42
CA ASP A 75 -12.86 -27.01 4.16
C ASP A 75 -11.58 -27.87 4.18
N ASP A 76 -10.72 -27.74 3.17
CA ASP A 76 -9.46 -28.48 3.06
C ASP A 76 -8.24 -27.53 3.06
N ARG A 77 -7.37 -27.69 4.06
CA ARG A 77 -6.14 -26.90 4.20
C ARG A 77 -5.17 -27.12 3.04
N ASP A 78 -5.06 -28.34 2.52
CA ASP A 78 -4.12 -28.66 1.45
C ASP A 78 -4.49 -27.91 0.16
N ASP A 79 -5.79 -27.76 -0.11
CA ASP A 79 -6.30 -26.97 -1.22
C ASP A 79 -6.00 -25.48 -1.06
N VAL A 80 -6.16 -24.94 0.17
CA VAL A 80 -5.82 -23.54 0.48
C VAL A 80 -4.32 -23.31 0.29
N VAL A 81 -3.47 -24.19 0.81
CA VAL A 81 -2.01 -24.11 0.63
C VAL A 81 -1.63 -24.18 -0.86
N ALA A 82 -2.25 -25.07 -1.62
CA ALA A 82 -2.01 -25.18 -3.06
C ALA A 82 -2.45 -23.92 -3.83
N ALA A 83 -3.56 -23.29 -3.43
CA ALA A 83 -4.02 -22.03 -4.01
C ALA A 83 -3.06 -20.88 -3.69
N VAL A 84 -2.62 -20.76 -2.43
CA VAL A 84 -1.62 -19.76 -2.01
C VAL A 84 -0.32 -19.94 -2.77
N ARG A 85 0.18 -21.19 -2.90
CA ARG A 85 1.39 -21.51 -3.67
C ARG A 85 1.29 -21.02 -5.11
N ARG A 86 0.20 -21.35 -5.81
CA ARG A 86 0.01 -20.94 -7.22
C ARG A 86 -0.07 -19.42 -7.34
N ALA A 87 -0.87 -18.77 -6.50
CA ALA A 87 -1.04 -17.32 -6.60
C ALA A 87 0.24 -16.56 -6.25
N ALA A 88 0.99 -16.98 -5.23
CA ALA A 88 2.28 -16.39 -4.90
C ALA A 88 3.29 -16.55 -6.06
N ALA A 89 3.37 -17.73 -6.68
CA ALA A 89 4.33 -18.02 -7.74
C ALA A 89 3.98 -17.36 -9.09
N GLU A 90 2.71 -17.33 -9.47
CA GLU A 90 2.28 -16.83 -10.78
C GLU A 90 2.01 -15.32 -10.76
N TRP A 91 1.49 -14.80 -9.65
CA TRP A 91 1.04 -13.41 -9.55
C TRP A 91 1.88 -12.56 -8.60
N GLY A 92 2.45 -13.15 -7.55
CA GLY A 92 2.96 -12.40 -6.40
C GLY A 92 1.88 -11.65 -5.61
N PHE A 93 0.61 -11.80 -6.00
CA PHE A 93 -0.56 -11.11 -5.46
C PHE A 93 -1.76 -12.06 -5.39
N PHE A 94 -2.58 -11.93 -4.35
CA PHE A 94 -3.87 -12.59 -4.23
C PHE A 94 -4.79 -11.83 -3.28
N GLN A 95 -6.09 -12.05 -3.36
CA GLN A 95 -7.07 -11.58 -2.39
C GLN A 95 -7.44 -12.72 -1.46
N VAL A 96 -7.70 -12.41 -0.18
CA VAL A 96 -8.14 -13.39 0.82
C VAL A 96 -9.49 -13.03 1.39
N THR A 97 -10.37 -14.02 1.49
CA THR A 97 -11.65 -13.98 2.23
C THR A 97 -11.63 -15.00 3.37
N GLY A 98 -12.65 -15.03 4.23
CA GLY A 98 -12.71 -15.99 5.34
C GLY A 98 -11.55 -15.88 6.33
N HIS A 99 -10.86 -14.75 6.36
CA HIS A 99 -9.61 -14.52 7.08
C HIS A 99 -9.76 -14.29 8.59
N GLY A 100 -10.98 -14.32 9.13
CA GLY A 100 -11.25 -14.20 10.58
C GLY A 100 -11.14 -12.81 11.20
N VAL A 101 -10.51 -11.83 10.52
CA VAL A 101 -10.54 -10.41 10.95
C VAL A 101 -11.99 -9.88 10.94
N PRO A 102 -12.52 -9.35 12.07
CA PRO A 102 -13.89 -8.85 12.13
C PRO A 102 -14.11 -7.63 11.22
N GLU A 103 -15.18 -7.62 10.43
CA GLU A 103 -15.57 -6.48 9.58
C GLU A 103 -15.69 -5.17 10.37
N ALA A 104 -16.23 -5.24 11.58
CA ALA A 104 -16.34 -4.08 12.46
C ALA A 104 -14.98 -3.48 12.86
N ALA A 105 -13.92 -4.31 12.97
CA ALA A 105 -12.57 -3.82 13.25
C ALA A 105 -11.97 -3.13 12.02
N MET A 106 -12.17 -3.72 10.83
CA MET A 106 -11.75 -3.12 9.56
C MET A 106 -12.44 -1.77 9.33
N ALA A 107 -13.77 -1.70 9.48
CA ALA A 107 -14.54 -0.48 9.31
C ALA A 107 -14.10 0.62 10.28
N LYS A 108 -13.97 0.30 11.58
CA LYS A 108 -13.50 1.26 12.59
C LYS A 108 -12.10 1.81 12.28
N ALA A 109 -11.19 0.96 11.81
CA ALA A 109 -9.85 1.39 11.44
C ALA A 109 -9.88 2.35 10.24
N THR A 110 -10.63 1.99 9.18
CA THR A 110 -10.79 2.84 7.99
C THR A 110 -11.43 4.19 8.34
N ASP A 111 -12.49 4.19 9.15
CA ASP A 111 -13.17 5.42 9.59
C ASP A 111 -12.25 6.29 10.47
N ALA A 112 -11.48 5.68 11.37
CA ALA A 112 -10.51 6.38 12.20
C ALA A 112 -9.39 7.03 11.36
N VAL A 113 -8.86 6.30 10.37
CA VAL A 113 -7.86 6.82 9.43
C VAL A 113 -8.44 7.95 8.60
N ARG A 114 -9.65 7.79 8.06
CA ARG A 114 -10.36 8.82 7.32
C ARG A 114 -10.57 10.07 8.18
N GLY A 115 -11.07 9.91 9.39
CA GLY A 115 -11.29 11.01 10.34
C GLY A 115 -10.00 11.76 10.68
N PHE A 116 -8.89 11.04 10.91
CA PHE A 116 -7.58 11.66 11.09
C PHE A 116 -7.16 12.48 9.87
N HIS A 117 -7.27 11.91 8.65
CA HIS A 117 -6.88 12.60 7.42
C HIS A 117 -7.83 13.71 7.00
N GLU A 118 -9.10 13.68 7.39
CA GLU A 118 -10.07 14.73 7.06
C GLU A 118 -10.09 15.88 8.08
N ALA A 119 -9.56 15.68 9.30
CA ALA A 119 -9.41 16.72 10.30
C ALA A 119 -8.47 17.86 9.84
N ASP A 120 -8.61 19.03 10.48
CA ASP A 120 -7.82 20.20 10.13
C ASP A 120 -6.31 19.97 10.33
N GLY A 121 -5.53 20.45 9.37
CA GLY A 121 -4.08 20.49 9.41
C GLY A 121 -3.54 21.80 9.98
N GLY A 122 -2.21 21.94 9.99
CA GLY A 122 -1.54 23.18 10.36
C GLY A 122 -1.20 23.30 11.84
N GLU A 123 -0.64 24.45 12.22
CA GLU A 123 -0.11 24.70 13.56
C GLU A 123 -1.13 24.38 14.66
N GLY A 124 -0.70 23.63 15.68
CA GLY A 124 -1.53 23.22 16.80
C GLY A 124 -2.38 21.96 16.57
N SER A 125 -2.40 21.39 15.36
CA SER A 125 -3.14 20.14 15.09
C SER A 125 -2.30 18.88 15.35
N ASP A 126 -2.98 17.74 15.49
CA ASP A 126 -2.31 16.44 15.59
C ASP A 126 -1.46 16.11 14.36
N LYS A 127 -1.88 16.52 13.17
CA LYS A 127 -1.08 16.35 11.94
C LYS A 127 0.23 17.10 12.03
N ALA A 128 0.21 18.35 12.49
CA ALA A 128 1.44 19.13 12.67
C ALA A 128 2.34 18.56 13.78
N ARG A 129 1.74 18.11 14.89
CA ARG A 129 2.48 17.43 15.98
C ARG A 129 3.19 16.17 15.48
N LEU A 130 2.55 15.41 14.59
CA LEU A 130 3.08 14.16 14.04
C LEU A 130 3.93 14.37 12.77
N TYR A 131 3.97 15.57 12.20
CA TYR A 131 4.62 15.83 10.92
C TYR A 131 6.12 15.55 11.02
N SER A 132 6.59 14.51 10.33
CA SER A 132 8.00 14.12 10.36
C SER A 132 8.37 13.13 9.25
N ARG A 133 9.62 13.23 8.79
CA ARG A 133 10.29 12.24 7.93
C ARG A 133 11.44 11.52 8.63
N GLU A 134 11.58 11.69 9.94
CA GLU A 134 12.61 11.01 10.71
C GLU A 134 12.37 9.49 10.70
N PRO A 135 13.34 8.68 10.24
CA PRO A 135 13.15 7.23 10.13
C PRO A 135 12.82 6.56 11.47
N ALA A 136 13.49 6.97 12.56
CA ALA A 136 13.35 6.37 13.89
C ALA A 136 12.00 6.61 14.57
N ARG A 137 11.24 7.64 14.14
CA ARG A 137 9.96 7.99 14.77
C ARG A 137 8.90 6.93 14.46
N ALA A 138 8.34 6.34 15.51
CA ALA A 138 7.39 5.22 15.44
C ALA A 138 6.01 5.64 14.93
N VAL A 139 5.53 6.84 15.31
CA VAL A 139 4.29 7.44 14.79
C VAL A 139 4.61 8.76 14.11
N LYS A 140 4.29 8.86 12.82
CA LYS A 140 4.55 10.08 12.04
C LYS A 140 3.54 10.26 10.93
N TYR A 141 3.28 11.51 10.60
CA TYR A 141 2.47 11.92 9.46
C TYR A 141 3.39 12.62 8.44
N HIS A 142 3.18 12.37 7.16
CA HIS A 142 3.88 13.09 6.10
C HIS A 142 3.14 12.98 4.77
N CYS A 143 3.43 13.92 3.86
CA CYS A 143 3.23 13.73 2.44
C CYS A 143 4.56 13.26 1.84
N ASN A 144 4.59 12.02 1.32
CA ASN A 144 5.78 11.35 0.76
C ASN A 144 6.97 11.24 1.73
N PHE A 145 7.38 10.01 2.06
CA PHE A 145 8.53 9.80 2.95
C PHE A 145 9.87 10.22 2.29
N ASP A 146 9.93 10.17 0.96
CA ASP A 146 11.08 10.44 0.10
C ASP A 146 10.96 11.77 -0.67
N LEU A 147 10.14 12.71 -0.19
CA LEU A 147 9.75 13.95 -0.90
C LEU A 147 10.92 14.70 -1.57
N TYR A 148 12.08 14.77 -0.90
CA TYR A 148 13.26 15.49 -1.37
C TYR A 148 14.19 14.66 -2.28
N GLN A 149 13.98 13.35 -2.36
CA GLN A 149 14.78 12.40 -3.14
C GLN A 149 14.07 12.00 -4.43
N SER A 150 12.76 11.77 -4.36
CA SER A 150 11.97 11.37 -5.52
C SER A 150 11.91 12.49 -6.57
N PRO A 151 11.99 12.18 -7.87
CA PRO A 151 11.78 13.15 -8.94
C PRO A 151 10.34 13.69 -8.97
N VAL A 152 9.37 12.88 -8.52
CA VAL A 152 7.93 13.19 -8.54
C VAL A 152 7.33 12.91 -7.17
N ALA A 153 6.66 13.90 -6.58
CA ALA A 153 5.87 13.69 -5.37
C ALA A 153 4.57 12.95 -5.72
N ASN A 154 4.18 11.98 -4.91
CA ASN A 154 2.90 11.30 -5.06
C ASN A 154 1.76 12.11 -4.46
N TRP A 155 0.57 12.00 -5.06
CA TRP A 155 -0.66 12.66 -4.62
C TRP A 155 -1.31 11.86 -3.46
N ARG A 156 -0.62 11.83 -2.33
CA ARG A 156 -0.98 11.01 -1.17
C ARG A 156 -0.42 11.59 0.13
N ASP A 157 -1.18 11.40 1.21
CA ASP A 157 -0.73 11.57 2.58
C ASP A 157 -0.65 10.21 3.30
N THR A 158 0.25 10.10 4.28
CA THR A 158 0.45 8.85 5.03
C THR A 158 0.54 9.15 6.52
N LEU A 159 -0.27 8.46 7.31
CA LEU A 159 0.01 8.24 8.74
C LEU A 159 0.73 6.90 8.87
N TYR A 160 1.94 6.94 9.39
CA TYR A 160 2.84 5.80 9.57
C TYR A 160 2.84 5.36 11.03
N LEU A 161 2.73 4.05 11.26
CA LEU A 161 2.82 3.44 12.59
C LEU A 161 3.73 2.22 12.57
N ARG A 162 4.79 2.21 13.38
CA ARG A 162 5.57 1.01 13.68
C ARG A 162 4.98 0.32 14.91
N MET A 163 4.29 -0.80 14.72
CA MET A 163 3.62 -1.56 15.79
C MET A 163 4.49 -2.65 16.41
N ALA A 164 5.54 -3.10 15.70
CA ALA A 164 6.51 -4.06 16.20
C ALA A 164 7.90 -3.80 15.58
N PRO A 165 9.01 -4.16 16.25
CA PRO A 165 9.08 -4.87 17.53
C PRO A 165 8.69 -4.01 18.74
N ASP A 166 8.88 -2.70 18.66
CA ASP A 166 8.51 -1.76 19.72
C ASP A 166 7.27 -0.96 19.30
N PRO A 167 6.06 -1.30 19.80
CA PRO A 167 4.87 -0.48 19.56
C PRO A 167 5.04 0.91 20.17
N PRO A 168 4.35 1.93 19.63
CA PRO A 168 4.39 3.27 20.18
C PRO A 168 3.62 3.34 21.50
N ASP A 169 3.92 4.34 22.31
CA ASP A 169 3.13 4.62 23.50
C ASP A 169 1.73 5.09 23.08
N ALA A 170 0.70 4.79 23.89
CA ALA A 170 -0.66 5.20 23.60
C ALA A 170 -0.75 6.71 23.30
N GLY A 171 -0.10 7.54 24.12
CA GLY A 171 -0.10 9.00 23.98
C GLY A 171 0.52 9.54 22.68
N ASP A 172 1.26 8.72 21.93
CA ASP A 172 1.83 9.14 20.64
C ASP A 172 0.74 9.27 19.57
N LEU A 173 -0.27 8.40 19.60
CA LEU A 173 -1.39 8.43 18.67
C LEU A 173 -2.48 9.43 19.12
N PRO A 174 -3.13 10.13 18.18
CA PRO A 174 -4.35 10.89 18.45
C PRO A 174 -5.44 10.00 19.05
N ASP A 175 -6.16 10.51 20.06
CA ASP A 175 -7.26 9.78 20.71
C ASP A 175 -8.33 9.32 19.71
N SER A 176 -8.54 10.10 18.63
CA SER A 176 -9.54 9.82 17.60
C SER A 176 -9.28 8.54 16.79
N CYS A 177 -8.03 8.07 16.71
CA CYS A 177 -7.68 6.87 15.95
C CYS A 177 -6.94 5.80 16.74
N ARG A 178 -6.51 6.10 17.97
CA ARG A 178 -5.68 5.23 18.81
C ARG A 178 -6.23 3.81 18.93
N ASP A 179 -7.40 3.65 19.56
CA ASP A 179 -7.91 2.33 19.94
C ASP A 179 -8.27 1.49 18.72
N ALA A 180 -8.82 2.14 17.69
CA ALA A 180 -9.15 1.48 16.43
C ALA A 180 -7.90 0.93 15.72
N LEU A 181 -6.82 1.71 15.67
CA LEU A 181 -5.57 1.30 15.02
C LEU A 181 -4.82 0.22 15.82
N PHE A 182 -4.82 0.28 17.16
CA PHE A 182 -4.22 -0.78 17.98
C PHE A 182 -4.98 -2.10 17.87
N GLU A 183 -6.32 -2.07 17.91
CA GLU A 183 -7.12 -3.28 17.74
C GLU A 183 -6.94 -3.86 16.32
N TYR A 184 -6.97 -3.02 15.29
CA TYR A 184 -6.72 -3.45 13.91
C TYR A 184 -5.32 -4.05 13.73
N ALA A 185 -4.28 -3.43 14.31
CA ALA A 185 -2.93 -3.96 14.27
C ALA A 185 -2.84 -5.38 14.83
N LYS A 186 -3.51 -5.63 15.96
CA LYS A 186 -3.58 -6.96 16.58
C LYS A 186 -4.28 -7.97 15.68
N GLN A 187 -5.41 -7.60 15.09
CA GLN A 187 -6.16 -8.51 14.19
C GLN A 187 -5.35 -8.85 12.94
N VAL A 188 -4.74 -7.86 12.30
CA VAL A 188 -3.89 -8.06 11.11
C VAL A 188 -2.60 -8.82 11.46
N LYS A 189 -2.07 -8.67 12.68
CA LYS A 189 -0.93 -9.48 13.13
C LYS A 189 -1.27 -10.96 13.17
N ASN A 190 -2.46 -11.31 13.67
CA ASN A 190 -2.94 -12.70 13.70
C ASN A 190 -3.11 -13.25 12.27
N LEU A 191 -3.73 -12.48 11.38
CA LEU A 191 -3.85 -12.85 9.97
C LEU A 191 -2.47 -13.03 9.32
N GLY A 192 -1.53 -12.13 9.60
CA GLY A 192 -0.15 -12.25 9.14
C GLY A 192 0.50 -13.56 9.57
N SER A 193 0.35 -13.97 10.84
CA SER A 193 0.83 -15.27 11.32
C SER A 193 0.22 -16.44 10.53
N THR A 194 -1.09 -16.44 10.30
CA THR A 194 -1.76 -17.46 9.48
C THR A 194 -1.21 -17.50 8.06
N LEU A 195 -0.99 -16.34 7.44
CA LEU A 195 -0.43 -16.27 6.08
C LEU A 195 1.01 -16.76 6.03
N PHE A 196 1.84 -16.47 7.04
CA PHE A 196 3.20 -17.00 7.14
C PHE A 196 3.22 -18.53 7.29
N GLU A 197 2.24 -19.12 8.00
CA GLU A 197 2.11 -20.58 8.08
C GLU A 197 1.78 -21.18 6.72
N LEU A 198 0.76 -20.64 6.04
CA LEU A 198 0.36 -21.09 4.70
C LEU A 198 1.49 -20.95 3.68
N LEU A 199 2.25 -19.85 3.73
CA LEU A 199 3.42 -19.63 2.87
C LEU A 199 4.55 -20.61 3.18
N SER A 200 4.77 -20.94 4.46
CA SER A 200 5.77 -21.95 4.83
C SER A 200 5.40 -23.34 4.26
N GLU A 201 4.13 -23.74 4.36
CA GLU A 201 3.64 -24.98 3.77
C GLU A 201 3.64 -24.94 2.23
N ALA A 202 3.35 -23.78 1.64
CA ALA A 202 3.47 -23.54 0.21
C ALA A 202 4.92 -23.66 -0.30
N LEU A 203 5.92 -23.55 0.58
CA LEU A 203 7.32 -23.84 0.26
C LEU A 203 7.70 -25.31 0.54
N GLY A 204 6.76 -26.13 1.02
CA GLY A 204 7.02 -27.51 1.44
C GLY A 204 7.77 -27.61 2.78
N LEU A 205 7.71 -26.56 3.59
CA LEU A 205 8.36 -26.46 4.89
C LEU A 205 7.34 -26.72 6.02
N LYS A 206 7.83 -26.79 7.26
CA LYS A 206 6.95 -26.82 8.44
C LYS A 206 6.15 -25.53 8.52
N PRO A 207 4.88 -25.54 8.97
CA PRO A 207 4.07 -24.33 9.10
C PRO A 207 4.76 -23.21 9.90
N SER A 208 5.54 -23.55 10.93
CA SER A 208 6.23 -22.55 11.75
C SER A 208 7.47 -21.93 11.10
N TYR A 209 7.97 -22.45 9.97
CA TYR A 209 9.33 -22.16 9.50
C TYR A 209 9.65 -20.67 9.36
N LEU A 210 8.82 -19.89 8.64
CA LEU A 210 9.06 -18.45 8.45
C LEU A 210 8.97 -17.67 9.78
N THR A 211 8.18 -18.15 10.74
CA THR A 211 8.13 -17.57 12.09
C THR A 211 9.39 -17.92 12.89
N ASP A 212 9.87 -19.18 12.78
CA ASP A 212 11.04 -19.68 13.50
C ASP A 212 12.33 -18.97 13.07
N ILE A 213 12.40 -18.48 11.83
CA ILE A 213 13.50 -17.65 11.32
C ILE A 213 13.22 -16.14 11.43
N GLU A 214 12.24 -15.77 12.25
CA GLU A 214 11.93 -14.38 12.63
C GLU A 214 11.43 -13.46 11.49
N CYS A 215 10.92 -14.01 10.36
CA CYS A 215 10.37 -13.20 9.26
C CYS A 215 9.15 -12.37 9.65
N ASN A 216 8.46 -12.73 10.74
CA ASN A 216 7.22 -12.10 11.18
C ASN A 216 7.40 -11.17 12.39
N GLN A 217 8.62 -10.75 12.75
CA GLN A 217 8.84 -9.92 13.95
C GLN A 217 8.44 -8.44 13.76
N GLY A 218 8.60 -7.91 12.55
CA GLY A 218 8.22 -6.54 12.22
C GLY A 218 6.72 -6.37 11.96
N GLN A 219 6.19 -5.19 12.28
CA GLN A 219 4.87 -4.77 11.80
C GLN A 219 4.86 -3.25 11.64
N ILE A 220 4.56 -2.82 10.42
CA ILE A 220 4.37 -1.42 10.06
C ILE A 220 2.98 -1.30 9.44
N ILE A 221 2.24 -0.28 9.84
CA ILE A 221 0.95 0.07 9.25
C ILE A 221 1.10 1.41 8.55
N LEU A 222 0.75 1.43 7.27
CA LEU A 222 0.72 2.62 6.44
C LEU A 222 -0.73 2.99 6.16
N CYS A 223 -1.21 4.02 6.84
CA CYS A 223 -2.55 4.56 6.66
C CYS A 223 -2.51 5.62 5.56
N HIS A 224 -2.58 5.16 4.30
CA HIS A 224 -2.57 6.01 3.12
C HIS A 224 -3.91 6.71 2.89
N TYR A 225 -3.86 7.96 2.44
CA TYR A 225 -5.02 8.75 2.04
C TYR A 225 -4.74 9.44 0.71
N TYR A 226 -5.67 9.28 -0.23
CA TYR A 226 -5.58 9.79 -1.59
C TYR A 226 -6.69 10.83 -1.83
N PRO A 227 -6.44 12.13 -1.57
CA PRO A 227 -7.43 13.17 -1.80
C PRO A 227 -7.84 13.25 -3.28
N PRO A 228 -9.04 13.75 -3.62
CA PRO A 228 -9.41 14.02 -5.01
C PRO A 228 -8.37 14.88 -5.73
N CYS A 229 -7.92 14.43 -6.90
CA CYS A 229 -6.94 15.14 -7.72
C CYS A 229 -7.65 15.96 -8.81
N PRO A 230 -7.30 17.26 -9.01
CA PRO A 230 -7.91 18.07 -10.07
C PRO A 230 -7.49 17.67 -11.49
N GLN A 231 -6.36 16.97 -11.62
CA GLN A 231 -5.80 16.51 -12.91
C GLN A 231 -5.20 15.11 -12.73
N PRO A 232 -6.05 14.09 -12.50
CA PRO A 232 -5.60 12.73 -12.17
C PRO A 232 -4.72 12.11 -13.26
N GLU A 233 -4.91 12.47 -14.52
CA GLU A 233 -4.12 12.02 -15.66
C GLU A 233 -2.65 12.45 -15.61
N LEU A 234 -2.31 13.44 -14.78
CA LEU A 234 -0.95 13.97 -14.59
C LEU A 234 -0.33 13.58 -13.25
N ALA A 235 -1.07 12.91 -12.37
CA ALA A 235 -0.63 12.57 -11.02
C ALA A 235 -0.54 11.05 -10.84
N ILE A 236 0.13 10.63 -9.77
CA ILE A 236 0.12 9.24 -9.33
C ILE A 236 -0.06 9.17 -7.81
N GLY A 237 -0.88 8.23 -7.34
CA GLY A 237 -1.11 8.02 -5.91
C GLY A 237 0.09 7.39 -5.21
N THR A 238 0.73 6.43 -5.88
CA THR A 238 1.98 5.79 -5.42
C THR A 238 2.82 5.45 -6.64
N SER A 239 4.09 5.86 -6.67
CA SER A 239 5.02 5.51 -7.76
C SER A 239 5.18 4.00 -7.93
N ARG A 240 5.56 3.53 -9.13
CA ARG A 240 5.94 2.13 -9.36
C ARG A 240 7.04 1.70 -8.37
N HIS A 241 6.80 0.59 -7.67
CA HIS A 241 7.73 0.00 -6.71
C HIS A 241 7.43 -1.49 -6.51
N SER A 242 8.36 -2.19 -5.87
CA SER A 242 8.12 -3.45 -5.15
C SER A 242 8.17 -3.19 -3.65
N ASP A 243 7.53 -4.05 -2.86
CA ASP A 243 7.57 -3.95 -1.40
C ASP A 243 8.83 -4.62 -0.87
N SER A 244 9.67 -3.89 -0.16
CA SER A 244 10.93 -4.41 0.39
C SER A 244 10.77 -5.35 1.60
N GLY A 245 9.53 -5.70 1.98
CA GLY A 245 9.22 -6.53 3.14
C GLY A 245 9.15 -8.02 2.81
N PHE A 246 8.57 -8.81 3.71
CA PHE A 246 8.22 -10.22 3.43
C PHE A 246 6.82 -10.34 2.83
N LEU A 247 5.87 -9.63 3.41
CA LEU A 247 4.45 -9.76 3.11
C LEU A 247 3.75 -8.43 3.40
N THR A 248 2.90 -8.00 2.47
CA THR A 248 1.99 -6.87 2.66
C THR A 248 0.55 -7.37 2.71
N ILE A 249 -0.23 -6.82 3.64
CA ILE A 249 -1.68 -7.09 3.79
C ILE A 249 -2.40 -5.75 3.66
N LEU A 250 -3.07 -5.55 2.53
CA LEU A 250 -3.71 -4.31 2.15
C LEU A 250 -5.23 -4.42 2.30
N LEU A 251 -5.78 -3.54 3.13
CA LEU A 251 -7.20 -3.21 3.13
C LEU A 251 -7.41 -1.97 2.26
N GLN A 252 -8.29 -2.06 1.28
CA GLN A 252 -8.68 -0.93 0.42
C GLN A 252 -10.15 -0.59 0.61
N ASP A 253 -10.54 0.61 0.17
CA ASP A 253 -11.95 0.98 0.09
C ASP A 253 -12.60 0.44 -1.21
N GLU A 254 -13.89 0.76 -1.41
CA GLU A 254 -14.63 0.29 -2.58
C GLU A 254 -14.34 1.09 -3.87
N ILE A 255 -13.53 2.15 -3.80
CA ILE A 255 -13.14 2.94 -4.98
C ILE A 255 -12.04 2.22 -5.76
N GLY A 256 -11.12 1.55 -5.05
CA GLY A 256 -9.99 0.84 -5.62
C GLY A 256 -8.87 1.79 -6.08
N GLY A 257 -8.24 1.48 -7.21
CA GLY A 257 -7.12 2.24 -7.77
C GLY A 257 -5.75 1.58 -7.62
N LEU A 258 -5.68 0.38 -7.02
CA LEU A 258 -4.49 -0.44 -7.10
C LEU A 258 -4.35 -1.04 -8.50
N GLN A 259 -3.16 -0.89 -9.07
CA GLN A 259 -2.73 -1.58 -10.27
C GLN A 259 -1.51 -2.41 -9.96
N ILE A 260 -1.44 -3.62 -10.52
CA ILE A 260 -0.28 -4.50 -10.41
C ILE A 260 0.31 -4.76 -11.79
N LEU A 261 1.63 -4.94 -11.87
CA LEU A 261 2.30 -5.28 -13.12
C LEU A 261 2.39 -6.80 -13.24
N HIS A 262 1.64 -7.39 -14.17
CA HIS A 262 1.62 -8.83 -14.45
C HIS A 262 1.83 -9.06 -15.96
N GLU A 263 2.80 -9.89 -16.34
CA GLU A 263 3.18 -10.14 -17.73
C GLU A 263 3.39 -8.86 -18.55
N ASP A 264 4.18 -7.93 -18.02
CA ASP A 264 4.48 -6.60 -18.62
C ASP A 264 3.25 -5.72 -18.88
N ARG A 265 2.11 -6.02 -18.24
CA ARG A 265 0.87 -5.26 -18.34
C ARG A 265 0.38 -4.83 -16.97
N TRP A 266 -0.09 -3.59 -16.87
CA TRP A 266 -0.78 -3.11 -15.68
C TRP A 266 -2.19 -3.69 -15.66
N VAL A 267 -2.54 -4.35 -14.55
CA VAL A 267 -3.85 -4.98 -14.30
C VAL A 267 -4.49 -4.26 -13.12
N ASP A 268 -5.71 -3.77 -13.30
CA ASP A 268 -6.51 -3.19 -12.23
C ASP A 268 -6.97 -4.28 -11.25
N VAL A 269 -6.77 -4.06 -9.96
CA VAL A 269 -7.26 -4.97 -8.92
C VAL A 269 -8.66 -4.52 -8.50
N THR A 270 -9.68 -5.27 -8.92
CA THR A 270 -11.06 -5.00 -8.50
C THR A 270 -11.22 -5.35 -7.02
N PRO A 271 -11.69 -4.41 -6.16
CA PRO A 271 -11.93 -4.69 -4.75
C PRO A 271 -12.96 -5.80 -4.55
N THR A 272 -12.59 -6.84 -3.79
CA THR A 272 -13.54 -7.82 -3.28
C THR A 272 -14.06 -7.37 -1.92
N PRO A 273 -15.38 -7.22 -1.71
CA PRO A 273 -15.93 -6.77 -0.44
C PRO A 273 -15.47 -7.65 0.73
N GLY A 274 -14.98 -6.99 1.78
CA GLY A 274 -14.50 -7.67 2.98
C GLY A 274 -13.25 -8.53 2.78
N ALA A 275 -12.51 -8.37 1.68
CA ALA A 275 -11.25 -9.07 1.45
C ALA A 275 -10.04 -8.20 1.75
N PHE A 276 -8.91 -8.84 2.06
CA PHE A 276 -7.59 -8.21 1.99
C PHE A 276 -6.90 -8.59 0.70
N ILE A 277 -6.14 -7.66 0.12
CA ILE A 277 -5.12 -7.99 -0.88
C ILE A 277 -3.85 -8.35 -0.13
N VAL A 278 -3.19 -9.41 -0.57
CA VAL A 278 -1.91 -9.87 -0.05
C VAL A 278 -0.90 -9.88 -1.19
N ASN A 279 0.30 -9.37 -0.94
CA ASN A 279 1.39 -9.46 -1.90
C ASN A 279 2.72 -9.85 -1.26
N ILE A 280 3.52 -10.55 -2.05
CA ILE A 280 4.84 -11.01 -1.67
C ILE A 280 5.83 -9.85 -1.81
N GLY A 281 6.68 -9.67 -0.79
CA GLY A 281 7.74 -8.68 -0.81
C GLY A 281 9.11 -9.28 -1.15
N ASP A 282 10.05 -8.40 -1.47
CA ASP A 282 11.39 -8.74 -1.97
C ASP A 282 12.15 -9.70 -1.04
N LEU A 283 12.02 -9.55 0.29
CA LEU A 283 12.73 -10.41 1.24
C LEU A 283 12.22 -11.86 1.23
N LEU A 284 10.92 -12.07 0.99
CA LEU A 284 10.39 -13.43 0.89
C LEU A 284 10.81 -14.07 -0.44
N GLN A 285 10.87 -13.28 -1.51
CA GLN A 285 11.40 -13.74 -2.80
C GLN A 285 12.87 -14.18 -2.70
N GLU A 286 13.70 -13.45 -1.95
CA GLU A 286 15.10 -13.82 -1.69
C GLU A 286 15.25 -15.10 -0.84
N CYS A 287 14.24 -15.48 -0.06
CA CYS A 287 14.22 -16.72 0.72
C CYS A 287 13.98 -17.99 -0.13
N GLY A 288 13.87 -17.87 -1.45
CA GLY A 288 13.75 -18.99 -2.39
C GLY A 288 12.31 -19.41 -2.69
N ALA A 289 11.38 -18.46 -2.67
CA ALA A 289 10.02 -18.61 -3.21
C ALA A 289 10.00 -18.46 -4.73
#